data_AF-A0A1V1PFE9-F1
#
_entry.id   AF-A0A1V1PFE9-F1
#
_cell.length_a   1.000
_cell.length_b   1.000
_cell.length_c   1.000
_cell.angle_alpha   90.00
_cell.angle_beta   90.00
_cell.angle_gamma   90.00
#
_symmetry.space_group_name_H-M   'P 1'
#
loop_
_entity.id
_entity.type
_entity.pdbx_description
1 polymer ?
#
loop_
_entity_poly.entity_id
_entity_poly.type
_entity_poly.pdbx_seq_one_letter_code
_entity_poly.pdbx_strand_id
1 'polypeptide(L)'
;MIKFIRQIINTKICYIRKVSPDTLPVLLIWVYDKCNLKCKMCDQWKSNDVNRNETLISAKMCDQWKKIDSTKILSTKEWFSVLDAAKKLKTRIVSVTGGEALLRNDIFEILEGIAKRGMNAHLCTNGTTLTQDNILNLAKSRLSSISVSLDSHAPEKHNFLRGYDCFHDTVEGIKLLRKMIPDLKININFLLCRINYKQMCQMIDLGKQLGVNKISLAPIHQNLQHKNKPKNSFHDLFFINQIFRI
;
A
#
# COMPACT_ATOMS: atom_id res chain seq x y z
N MET A 1 -3.65 -21.25 -18.83
CA MET A 1 -4.28 -20.72 -20.06
C MET A 1 -5.81 -20.69 -19.98
N ILE A 2 -6.50 -21.82 -19.76
CA ILE A 2 -7.98 -21.91 -19.74
C ILE A 2 -8.66 -21.01 -18.67
N LYS A 3 -8.14 -20.99 -17.43
CA LYS A 3 -8.71 -20.16 -16.35
C LYS A 3 -8.64 -18.64 -16.64
N PHE A 4 -7.56 -18.20 -17.30
CA PHE A 4 -7.35 -16.80 -17.65
C PHE A 4 -8.31 -16.35 -18.77
N ILE A 5 -8.46 -17.17 -19.82
CA ILE A 5 -9.42 -16.94 -20.91
C ILE A 5 -10.86 -16.87 -20.34
N ARG A 6 -11.22 -17.79 -19.45
CA ARG A 6 -12.53 -17.80 -18.80
C ARG A 6 -12.79 -16.53 -18.00
N GLN A 7 -11.77 -15.98 -17.33
CA GLN A 7 -11.90 -14.72 -16.60
C GLN A 7 -12.10 -13.53 -17.53
N ILE A 8 -11.36 -13.44 -18.63
CA ILE A 8 -11.54 -12.38 -19.65
C ILE A 8 -12.95 -12.41 -20.24
N ILE A 9 -13.43 -13.60 -20.60
CA ILE A 9 -14.79 -13.79 -21.14
C ILE A 9 -15.82 -13.37 -20.09
N ASN A 10 -15.65 -13.79 -18.84
CA ASN A 10 -16.58 -13.42 -17.76
C ASN A 10 -16.62 -11.90 -17.57
N THR A 11 -15.48 -11.22 -17.47
CA THR A 11 -15.43 -9.76 -17.34
C THR A 11 -16.11 -9.04 -18.51
N LYS A 12 -15.90 -9.51 -19.75
CA LYS A 12 -16.60 -8.94 -20.92
C LYS A 12 -18.12 -9.16 -20.86
N ILE A 13 -18.57 -10.35 -20.48
CA ILE A 13 -20.00 -10.66 -20.33
C ILE A 13 -20.62 -9.80 -19.22
N CYS A 14 -19.96 -9.68 -18.07
CA CYS A 14 -20.41 -8.83 -16.96
C CYS A 14 -20.54 -7.36 -17.38
N TYR A 15 -19.56 -6.84 -18.13
CA TYR A 15 -19.61 -5.48 -18.66
C TYR A 15 -20.80 -5.28 -19.60
N ILE A 16 -21.03 -6.20 -20.55
CA ILE A 16 -22.14 -6.11 -21.51
C ILE A 16 -23.50 -6.25 -20.82
N ARG A 17 -23.62 -7.20 -19.89
CA ARG A 17 -24.89 -7.53 -19.22
C ARG A 17 -25.17 -6.71 -17.97
N LYS A 18 -24.25 -5.84 -17.55
CA LYS A 18 -24.32 -5.07 -16.29
C LYS A 18 -24.57 -5.97 -15.07
N VAL A 19 -24.00 -7.17 -15.05
CA VAL A 19 -24.05 -8.11 -13.92
C VAL A 19 -22.70 -8.18 -13.21
N SER A 20 -22.67 -8.57 -11.95
CA SER A 20 -21.41 -8.72 -11.19
C SER A 20 -20.55 -9.86 -11.75
N PRO A 21 -19.21 -9.76 -11.67
CA PRO A 21 -18.33 -10.89 -11.97
C PRO A 21 -18.54 -12.03 -10.98
N ASP A 22 -18.38 -13.28 -11.44
CA ASP A 22 -18.49 -14.45 -10.55
C ASP A 22 -17.25 -14.65 -9.67
N THR A 23 -16.17 -13.92 -9.95
CA THR A 23 -14.89 -14.02 -9.23
C THR A 23 -14.16 -12.69 -9.13
N LEU A 24 -13.63 -12.37 -7.94
CA LEU A 24 -12.73 -11.25 -7.67
C LEU A 24 -11.49 -11.79 -6.94
N PRO A 25 -10.44 -12.30 -7.62
CA PRO A 25 -9.38 -13.04 -6.94
C PRO A 25 -8.56 -12.22 -5.94
N VAL A 26 -8.41 -10.91 -6.19
CA VAL A 26 -7.66 -9.97 -5.35
C VAL A 26 -8.55 -8.76 -5.08
N LEU A 27 -8.71 -8.42 -3.81
CA LEU A 27 -9.37 -7.20 -3.36
C LEU A 27 -8.34 -6.29 -2.69
N LEU A 28 -8.24 -5.05 -3.15
CA LEU A 28 -7.42 -4.01 -2.54
C LEU A 28 -8.34 -3.06 -1.76
N ILE A 29 -8.09 -2.88 -0.47
CA ILE A 29 -8.89 -2.01 0.41
C ILE A 29 -8.02 -0.92 1.06
N TRP A 30 -8.55 0.31 1.08
CA TRP A 30 -7.99 1.42 1.85
C TRP A 30 -8.80 1.59 3.12
N VAL A 31 -8.26 1.12 4.24
CA VAL A 31 -8.99 1.07 5.52
C VAL A 31 -8.86 2.34 6.35
N TYR A 32 -7.84 3.15 6.05
CA TYR A 32 -7.53 4.36 6.80
C TYR A 32 -6.94 5.41 5.88
N ASP A 33 -7.23 6.68 6.14
CA ASP A 33 -6.81 7.82 5.33
C ASP A 33 -5.65 8.61 5.94
N LYS A 34 -5.44 8.51 7.26
CA LYS A 34 -4.31 9.15 7.95
C LYS A 34 -3.02 8.34 7.82
N CYS A 35 -1.90 9.06 7.80
CA CYS A 35 -0.55 8.50 7.75
C CYS A 35 0.33 9.32 8.69
N ASN A 36 1.27 8.67 9.38
CA ASN A 36 2.28 9.33 10.22
C ASN A 36 3.49 9.84 9.43
N LEU A 37 3.53 9.64 8.12
CA LEU A 37 4.60 10.12 7.24
C LEU A 37 4.08 11.13 6.19
N LYS A 38 4.96 12.03 5.75
CA LYS A 38 4.69 13.06 4.74
C LYS A 38 5.49 12.79 3.47
N CYS A 39 5.35 11.58 2.95
CA CYS A 39 6.20 11.10 1.87
C CYS A 39 6.12 12.00 0.64
N LYS A 40 7.27 12.31 0.04
CA LYS A 40 7.37 13.16 -1.15
C LYS A 40 6.66 12.56 -2.34
N MET A 41 6.60 11.24 -2.47
CA MET A 41 5.87 10.56 -3.54
C MET A 41 4.36 10.42 -3.25
N CYS A 42 3.84 10.91 -2.12
CA CYS A 42 2.47 10.64 -1.67
C CYS A 42 1.73 11.96 -1.37
N ASP A 43 0.43 12.00 -1.62
CA ASP A 43 -0.46 13.11 -1.29
C ASP A 43 -1.59 12.72 -0.32
N GLN A 44 -1.61 11.45 0.13
CA GLN A 44 -2.61 10.94 1.08
C GLN A 44 -2.62 11.75 2.39
N TRP A 45 -1.45 12.14 2.90
CA TRP A 45 -1.34 12.97 4.11
C TRP A 45 -1.86 14.40 3.91
N LYS A 46 -1.97 14.88 2.67
CA LYS A 46 -2.42 16.24 2.34
C LYS A 46 -3.93 16.40 2.35
N SER A 47 -4.72 15.32 2.40
CA SER A 47 -6.18 15.40 2.48
C SER A 47 -6.67 16.00 3.81
N ASN A 48 -5.81 16.09 4.82
CA ASN A 48 -6.14 16.57 6.17
C ASN A 48 -5.66 18.01 6.45
N ASP A 49 -5.10 18.71 5.46
CA ASP A 49 -4.69 20.12 5.62
C ASP A 49 -5.92 21.02 5.42
N VAL A 50 -6.57 21.38 6.53
CA VAL A 50 -7.79 22.23 6.57
C VAL A 50 -7.51 23.68 6.15
N ASN A 51 -6.24 24.06 6.04
CA ASN A 51 -5.79 25.40 5.61
C ASN A 51 -5.46 25.45 4.11
N ARG A 52 -6.35 24.96 3.24
CA ARG A 52 -6.29 25.30 1.82
C ARG A 52 -6.80 26.73 1.63
N ASN A 53 -5.90 27.70 1.79
CA ASN A 53 -6.07 28.96 1.08
C ASN A 53 -6.15 28.64 -0.43
N GLU A 54 -7.22 29.14 -1.03
CA GLU A 54 -7.57 29.04 -2.43
C GLU A 54 -6.43 29.52 -3.32
N THR A 55 -5.65 28.62 -3.89
CA THR A 55 -5.09 28.75 -5.24
C THR A 55 -4.26 27.51 -5.54
N LEU A 56 -4.80 26.63 -6.38
CA LEU A 56 -4.12 26.02 -7.54
C LEU A 56 -4.88 24.76 -7.97
N ILE A 57 -5.31 24.81 -9.23
CA ILE A 57 -5.71 23.71 -10.11
C ILE A 57 -7.20 23.34 -10.06
N SER A 58 -7.94 24.19 -10.75
CA SER A 58 -9.14 23.85 -11.53
C SER A 58 -8.82 22.80 -12.62
N ALA A 59 -8.61 21.54 -12.24
CA ALA A 59 -8.71 20.43 -13.18
C ALA A 59 -10.04 19.72 -12.96
N LYS A 60 -10.96 19.91 -13.92
CA LYS A 60 -12.19 19.11 -14.08
C LYS A 60 -11.83 17.63 -14.09
N MET A 61 -11.96 16.96 -12.94
CA MET A 61 -11.75 15.52 -12.84
C MET A 61 -12.69 14.92 -11.78
N CYS A 62 -13.78 14.33 -12.28
CA CYS A 62 -14.80 13.52 -11.60
C CYS A 62 -15.30 14.05 -10.24
N ASP A 63 -16.42 14.78 -10.26
CA ASP A 63 -17.13 15.33 -9.10
C ASP A 63 -17.67 14.29 -8.08
N GLN A 64 -17.35 13.00 -8.25
CA GLN A 64 -17.77 11.95 -7.31
C GLN A 64 -16.95 11.89 -6.03
N TRP A 65 -15.74 12.45 -5.98
CA TRP A 65 -14.87 12.36 -4.79
C TRP A 65 -14.84 13.63 -3.94
N LYS A 66 -15.39 14.74 -4.43
CA LYS A 66 -15.48 16.03 -3.70
C LYS A 66 -16.51 16.02 -2.55
N LYS A 67 -17.22 14.90 -2.34
CA LYS A 67 -18.23 14.70 -1.28
C LYS A 67 -17.86 13.58 -0.29
N ILE A 68 -16.60 13.21 -0.17
CA ILE A 68 -16.18 12.24 0.85
C ILE A 68 -15.85 13.01 2.11
N ASP A 69 -16.85 13.09 2.98
CA ASP A 69 -16.75 13.55 4.35
C ASP A 69 -15.73 12.68 5.11
N SER A 70 -14.72 13.31 5.73
CA SER A 70 -13.68 12.65 6.53
C SER A 70 -14.22 11.95 7.79
N THR A 71 -15.52 12.06 8.09
CA THR A 71 -16.22 11.24 9.09
C THR A 71 -16.61 9.84 8.59
N LYS A 72 -16.40 9.50 7.31
CA LYS A 72 -16.89 8.27 6.66
C LYS A 72 -15.80 7.22 6.38
N ILE A 73 -14.90 6.93 7.32
CA ILE A 73 -14.20 5.64 7.27
C ILE A 73 -15.20 4.54 7.62
N LEU A 74 -15.20 3.42 6.88
CA LEU A 74 -16.07 2.29 7.24
C LEU A 74 -15.72 1.78 8.64
N SER A 75 -16.74 1.51 9.44
CA SER A 75 -16.63 0.78 10.71
C SER A 75 -16.16 -0.66 10.48
N THR A 76 -15.70 -1.34 11.54
CA THR A 76 -15.34 -2.77 11.46
C THR A 76 -16.48 -3.62 10.89
N LYS A 77 -17.73 -3.35 11.32
CA LYS A 77 -18.92 -4.09 10.90
C LYS A 77 -19.21 -3.91 9.41
N GLU A 78 -19.02 -2.70 8.90
CA GLU A 78 -19.16 -2.43 7.46
C GLU A 78 -18.04 -3.10 6.66
N TRP A 79 -16.79 -3.07 7.14
CA TRP A 79 -15.71 -3.84 6.54
C TRP A 79 -16.00 -5.34 6.50
N PHE A 80 -16.53 -5.89 7.58
CA PHE A 80 -16.97 -7.29 7.61
C PHE A 80 -18.03 -7.60 6.56
N SER A 81 -18.96 -6.67 6.33
CA SER A 81 -19.97 -6.80 5.29
C SER A 81 -19.35 -6.80 3.88
N VAL A 82 -18.33 -5.95 3.65
CA VAL A 82 -17.53 -5.97 2.42
C VAL A 82 -16.77 -7.29 2.26
N LEU A 83 -16.17 -7.82 3.33
CA LEU A 83 -15.44 -9.08 3.30
C LEU A 83 -16.36 -10.29 3.07
N ASP A 84 -17.60 -10.25 3.56
CA ASP A 84 -18.61 -11.27 3.29
C ASP A 84 -19.02 -11.27 1.81
N ALA A 85 -19.18 -10.08 1.21
CA ALA A 85 -19.38 -9.95 -0.24
C ALA A 85 -18.17 -10.47 -1.03
N ALA A 86 -16.95 -10.11 -0.60
CA ALA A 86 -15.71 -10.58 -1.22
C ALA A 86 -15.58 -12.12 -1.19
N LYS A 87 -15.96 -12.74 -0.07
CA LYS A 87 -16.00 -14.21 0.06
C LYS A 87 -16.95 -14.85 -0.96
N LYS A 88 -18.15 -14.28 -1.17
CA LYS A 88 -19.10 -14.74 -2.21
C LYS A 88 -18.51 -14.64 -3.61
N LEU A 89 -17.67 -13.65 -3.85
CA LEU A 89 -16.91 -13.46 -5.09
C LEU A 89 -15.62 -14.29 -5.16
N LYS A 90 -15.43 -15.28 -4.28
CA LYS A 90 -14.27 -16.19 -4.28
C LYS A 90 -12.93 -15.45 -4.22
N THR A 91 -12.90 -14.33 -3.50
CA THR A 91 -11.67 -13.59 -3.22
C THR A 91 -10.68 -14.48 -2.49
N ARG A 92 -9.41 -14.43 -2.90
CA ARG A 92 -8.32 -15.21 -2.30
C ARG A 92 -7.38 -14.35 -1.49
N ILE A 93 -7.11 -13.13 -1.95
CA ILE A 93 -6.19 -12.21 -1.29
C ILE A 93 -6.92 -10.90 -1.05
N VAL A 94 -6.86 -10.41 0.18
CA VAL A 94 -7.28 -9.05 0.52
C VAL A 94 -6.03 -8.28 0.92
N SER A 95 -5.65 -7.31 0.09
CA SER A 95 -4.55 -6.39 0.34
C SER A 95 -5.08 -5.17 1.08
N VAL A 96 -4.62 -4.99 2.31
CA VAL A 96 -5.00 -3.92 3.21
C VAL A 96 -3.95 -2.82 3.15
N THR A 97 -4.38 -1.62 2.77
CA THR A 97 -3.54 -0.42 2.64
C THR A 97 -4.30 0.81 3.16
N GLY A 98 -3.81 2.01 2.89
CA GLY A 98 -4.40 3.25 3.39
C GLY A 98 -3.45 4.44 3.25
N GLY A 99 -3.52 5.34 4.20
CA GLY A 99 -2.36 6.11 4.65
C GLY A 99 -1.37 5.20 5.37
N GLU A 100 -1.55 4.99 6.67
CA GLU A 100 -0.85 3.94 7.43
C GLU A 100 -1.89 3.08 8.17
N ALA A 101 -2.06 1.83 7.72
CA ALA A 101 -3.11 0.96 8.23
C ALA A 101 -2.88 0.59 9.71
N LEU A 102 -1.62 0.49 10.17
CA LEU A 102 -1.30 0.19 11.57
C LEU A 102 -1.66 1.32 12.55
N LEU A 103 -2.07 2.50 12.08
CA LEU A 103 -2.58 3.57 12.94
C LEU A 103 -4.09 3.43 13.24
N ARG A 104 -4.77 2.48 12.59
CA ARG A 104 -6.20 2.27 12.78
C ARG A 104 -6.44 1.30 13.93
N ASN A 105 -7.22 1.73 14.93
CA ASN A 105 -7.40 1.00 16.21
C ASN A 105 -7.90 -0.45 16.07
N ASP A 106 -8.77 -0.73 15.10
CA ASP A 106 -9.41 -2.04 14.85
C ASP A 106 -8.72 -2.82 13.71
N ILE A 107 -7.51 -2.42 13.28
CA ILE A 107 -6.84 -3.03 12.12
C ILE A 107 -6.62 -4.54 12.29
N PHE A 108 -6.23 -4.97 13.48
CA PHE A 108 -5.96 -6.38 13.76
C PHE A 108 -7.23 -7.23 13.69
N GLU A 109 -8.37 -6.67 14.11
CA GLU A 109 -9.69 -7.31 14.00
C GLU A 109 -10.10 -7.44 12.52
N ILE A 110 -9.83 -6.42 11.69
CA ILE A 110 -10.08 -6.48 10.25
C ILE A 110 -9.22 -7.57 9.60
N LEU A 111 -7.93 -7.65 9.92
CA LEU A 111 -7.01 -8.68 9.41
C LEU A 111 -7.45 -10.09 9.83
N GLU A 112 -7.83 -10.27 11.09
CA GLU A 112 -8.36 -11.54 11.58
C GLU A 112 -9.69 -11.89 10.89
N GLY A 113 -10.55 -10.89 10.67
CA GLY A 113 -11.81 -11.02 9.95
C GLY A 113 -11.64 -11.49 8.51
N ILE A 114 -10.56 -11.09 7.83
CA ILE A 114 -10.18 -11.60 6.51
C ILE A 114 -9.82 -13.10 6.61
N ALA A 115 -8.93 -13.45 7.55
CA ALA A 115 -8.45 -14.82 7.72
C ALA A 115 -9.59 -15.79 8.10
N LYS A 116 -10.50 -15.40 9.01
CA LYS A 116 -11.69 -16.17 9.41
C LYS A 116 -12.63 -16.49 8.24
N ARG A 117 -12.57 -15.70 7.16
CA ARG A 117 -13.37 -15.92 5.94
C ARG A 117 -12.67 -16.82 4.91
N GLY A 118 -11.50 -17.36 5.24
CA GLY A 118 -10.71 -18.24 4.36
C GLY A 118 -9.94 -17.49 3.28
N MET A 119 -9.71 -16.19 3.46
CA MET A 119 -8.95 -15.34 2.55
C MET A 119 -7.58 -15.02 3.16
N ASN A 120 -6.57 -14.83 2.31
CA ASN A 120 -5.24 -14.43 2.74
C ASN A 120 -5.19 -12.91 2.94
N ALA A 121 -4.85 -12.48 4.16
CA ALA A 121 -4.62 -11.08 4.46
C ALA A 121 -3.19 -10.68 4.08
N HIS A 122 -3.07 -9.63 3.27
CA HIS A 122 -1.82 -8.96 2.97
C HIS A 122 -1.87 -7.54 3.54
N LEU A 123 -0.85 -7.11 4.29
CA LEU A 123 -0.78 -5.77 4.86
C LEU A 123 0.31 -4.95 4.15
N CYS A 124 -0.02 -3.73 3.73
CA CYS A 124 0.97 -2.73 3.34
C CYS A 124 1.18 -1.75 4.49
N THR A 125 2.43 -1.49 4.86
CA THR A 125 2.80 -0.53 5.92
C THR A 125 4.08 0.22 5.54
N ASN A 126 4.28 1.39 6.14
CA ASN A 126 5.56 2.08 6.13
C ASN A 126 6.59 1.47 7.09
N GLY A 127 6.17 0.61 8.02
CA GLY A 127 7.06 -0.16 8.90
C GLY A 127 7.49 0.54 10.20
N THR A 128 7.24 1.84 10.34
CA THR A 128 7.68 2.64 11.50
C THR A 128 7.03 2.23 12.82
N THR A 129 5.86 1.59 12.76
CA THR A 129 5.10 1.14 13.93
C THR A 129 5.12 -0.39 14.08
N LEU A 130 6.09 -1.09 13.49
CA LEU A 130 6.33 -2.51 13.73
C LEU A 130 7.01 -2.73 15.09
N THR A 131 6.36 -2.29 16.15
CA THR A 131 6.75 -2.52 17.54
C THR A 131 6.46 -3.96 17.96
N GLN A 132 7.05 -4.41 19.06
CA GLN A 132 6.81 -5.74 19.60
C GLN A 132 5.31 -6.04 19.80
N ASP A 133 4.56 -5.10 20.37
CA ASP A 133 3.12 -5.26 20.63
C ASP A 133 2.31 -5.36 19.34
N ASN A 134 2.60 -4.50 18.35
CA ASN A 134 1.93 -4.57 17.05
C ASN A 134 2.25 -5.89 16.35
N ILE A 135 3.49 -6.37 16.42
CA ILE A 135 3.90 -7.66 15.84
C ILE A 135 3.18 -8.83 16.52
N LEU A 136 3.02 -8.81 17.85
CA LEU A 136 2.23 -9.82 18.56
C LEU A 136 0.77 -9.83 18.08
N ASN A 137 0.18 -8.67 17.86
CA ASN A 137 -1.19 -8.56 17.33
C ASN A 137 -1.28 -9.00 15.85
N LEU A 138 -0.25 -8.72 15.04
CA LEU A 138 -0.16 -9.24 13.67
C LEU A 138 -0.08 -10.77 13.64
N ALA A 139 0.68 -11.38 14.55
CA ALA A 139 0.75 -12.85 14.67
C ALA A 139 -0.64 -13.43 15.01
N LYS A 140 -1.35 -12.84 15.98
CA LYS A 140 -2.70 -13.27 16.39
C LYS A 140 -3.74 -13.11 15.27
N SER A 141 -3.61 -12.08 14.43
CA SER A 141 -4.54 -11.83 13.32
C SER A 141 -4.39 -12.79 12.14
N ARG A 142 -3.42 -13.72 12.19
CA ARG A 142 -3.15 -14.73 11.14
C ARG A 142 -2.81 -14.11 9.78
N LEU A 143 -2.07 -12.99 9.83
CA LEU A 143 -1.58 -12.31 8.63
C LEU A 143 -0.78 -13.27 7.74
N SER A 144 -1.10 -13.32 6.44
CA SER A 144 -0.44 -14.23 5.51
C SER A 144 0.86 -13.64 4.96
N SER A 145 0.90 -12.32 4.76
CA SER A 145 2.06 -11.62 4.23
C SER A 145 2.01 -10.12 4.52
N ILE A 146 3.17 -9.48 4.47
CA ILE A 146 3.30 -8.03 4.66
C ILE A 146 4.19 -7.44 3.57
N SER A 147 3.91 -6.23 3.15
CA SER A 147 4.83 -5.39 2.39
C SER A 147 5.22 -4.18 3.23
N VAL A 148 6.51 -4.05 3.52
CA VAL A 148 7.07 -2.88 4.21
C VAL A 148 7.67 -1.94 3.17
N SER A 149 7.34 -0.66 3.29
CA SER A 149 7.75 0.33 2.31
C SER A 149 9.16 0.85 2.65
N LEU A 150 10.19 0.44 1.90
CA LEU A 150 11.60 0.81 2.13
C LEU A 150 12.26 1.21 0.80
N ASP A 151 12.40 2.51 0.57
CA ASP A 151 12.78 3.07 -0.74
C ASP A 151 14.29 3.33 -0.94
N SER A 152 15.14 2.96 0.00
CA SER A 152 16.60 3.01 -0.18
C SER A 152 17.28 2.15 0.88
N HIS A 153 18.47 1.66 0.59
CA HIS A 153 19.37 1.10 1.61
C HIS A 153 20.09 2.20 2.41
N ALA A 154 20.08 3.43 1.89
CA ALA A 154 20.78 4.57 2.47
C ALA A 154 19.78 5.41 3.30
N PRO A 155 20.02 5.59 4.62
CA PRO A 155 19.07 6.25 5.52
C PRO A 155 18.63 7.63 5.02
N GLU A 156 19.56 8.45 4.56
CA GLU A 156 19.32 9.82 4.13
C GLU A 156 18.36 9.89 2.94
N LYS A 157 18.50 8.96 1.98
CA LYS A 157 17.62 8.91 0.81
C LYS A 157 16.24 8.37 1.15
N HIS A 158 16.17 7.36 2.00
CA HIS A 158 14.89 6.84 2.47
C HIS A 158 14.12 7.91 3.23
N ASN A 159 14.77 8.56 4.20
CA ASN A 159 14.19 9.61 5.02
C ASN A 159 13.73 10.80 4.17
N PHE A 160 14.56 11.23 3.20
CA PHE A 160 14.18 12.28 2.26
C PHE A 160 12.90 11.94 1.49
N LEU A 161 12.78 10.70 0.98
CA LEU A 161 11.62 10.25 0.23
C LEU A 161 10.37 10.12 1.13
N ARG A 162 10.53 9.69 2.39
CA ARG A 162 9.45 9.52 3.37
C ARG A 162 9.06 10.81 4.11
N GLY A 163 9.91 11.83 4.09
CA GLY A 163 9.69 13.12 4.74
C GLY A 163 9.92 13.13 6.25
N TYR A 164 10.51 12.08 6.82
CA TYR A 164 10.83 11.93 8.25
C TYR A 164 12.05 11.02 8.42
N ASP A 165 12.75 11.15 9.56
CA ASP A 165 13.82 10.24 9.96
C ASP A 165 13.26 8.92 10.48
N CYS A 166 13.02 7.98 9.57
CA CYS A 166 12.25 6.76 9.83
C CYS A 166 12.90 5.46 9.32
N PHE A 167 14.06 5.57 8.66
CA PHE A 167 14.79 4.41 8.14
C PHE A 167 15.12 3.40 9.24
N HIS A 168 15.65 3.87 10.36
CA HIS A 168 16.05 3.00 11.47
C HIS A 168 14.85 2.26 12.05
N ASP A 169 13.77 2.95 12.37
CA ASP A 169 12.53 2.33 12.88
C ASP A 169 11.98 1.29 11.90
N THR A 170 11.98 1.60 10.60
CA THR A 170 11.50 0.69 9.56
C THR A 170 12.36 -0.57 9.47
N VAL A 171 13.69 -0.43 9.47
CA VAL A 171 14.64 -1.55 9.38
C VAL A 171 14.61 -2.42 10.64
N GLU A 172 14.61 -1.81 11.82
CA GLU A 172 14.48 -2.54 13.09
C GLU A 172 13.13 -3.24 13.21
N GLY A 173 12.06 -2.59 12.75
CA GLY A 173 10.73 -3.20 12.63
C GLY A 173 10.72 -4.46 11.75
N ILE A 174 11.41 -4.43 10.59
CA ILE A 174 11.55 -5.61 9.73
C ILE A 174 12.35 -6.73 10.43
N LYS A 175 13.46 -6.40 11.08
CA LYS A 175 14.28 -7.38 11.83
C LYS A 175 13.47 -8.03 12.94
N LEU A 176 12.76 -7.23 13.72
CA LEU A 176 11.91 -7.71 14.81
C LEU A 176 10.78 -8.60 14.28
N LEU A 177 10.13 -8.19 13.18
CA LEU A 177 9.09 -8.97 12.54
C LEU A 177 9.59 -10.33 12.06
N ARG A 178 10.76 -10.37 11.39
CA ARG A 178 11.37 -11.64 10.96
C ARG A 178 11.74 -12.52 12.16
N LYS A 179 12.25 -11.95 13.24
CA LYS A 179 12.60 -12.68 14.46
C LYS A 179 11.38 -13.29 15.15
N MET A 180 10.28 -12.55 15.25
CA MET A 180 9.09 -12.95 16.01
C MET A 180 8.10 -13.79 15.19
N ILE A 181 8.07 -13.64 13.86
CA ILE A 181 7.22 -14.43 12.97
C ILE A 181 8.06 -15.00 11.81
N PRO A 182 8.91 -16.02 12.07
CA PRO A 182 9.89 -16.52 11.10
C PRO A 182 9.31 -16.95 9.76
N ASP A 183 8.08 -17.45 9.74
CA ASP A 183 7.41 -17.96 8.52
C ASP A 183 6.64 -16.90 7.73
N LEU A 184 6.46 -15.69 8.29
CA LEU A 184 5.71 -14.62 7.62
C LEU A 184 6.41 -14.24 6.32
N LYS A 185 5.63 -14.11 5.23
CA LYS A 185 6.15 -13.63 3.95
C LYS A 185 6.29 -12.11 4.00
N ILE A 186 7.53 -11.64 4.06
CA ILE A 186 7.88 -10.22 4.09
C ILE A 186 8.34 -9.80 2.70
N ASN A 187 7.71 -8.78 2.14
CA ASN A 187 8.13 -8.12 0.92
C ASN A 187 8.57 -6.69 1.24
N ILE A 188 9.58 -6.19 0.53
CA ILE A 188 9.87 -4.76 0.50
C ILE A 188 9.20 -4.15 -0.73
N ASN A 189 8.39 -3.11 -0.52
CA ASN A 189 7.96 -2.23 -1.60
C ASN A 189 8.99 -1.11 -1.74
N PHE A 190 9.66 -1.08 -2.89
CA PHE A 190 10.68 -0.09 -3.22
C PHE A 190 10.18 0.76 -4.39
N LEU A 191 9.92 2.03 -4.11
CA LEU A 191 9.58 2.98 -5.17
C LEU A 191 10.85 3.41 -5.91
N LEU A 192 10.99 2.94 -7.15
CA LEU A 192 12.09 3.29 -8.02
C LEU A 192 11.91 4.70 -8.61
N CYS A 193 12.90 5.57 -8.36
CA CYS A 193 12.94 6.94 -8.82
C CYS A 193 14.38 7.40 -9.14
N ARG A 194 14.51 8.62 -9.67
CA ARG A 194 15.81 9.19 -10.05
C ARG A 194 16.84 9.23 -8.90
N ILE A 195 16.39 9.28 -7.65
CA ILE A 195 17.26 9.40 -6.47
C ILE A 195 17.92 8.07 -6.08
N ASN A 196 17.23 6.95 -6.30
CA ASN A 196 17.60 5.64 -5.73
C ASN A 196 17.87 4.55 -6.78
N TYR A 197 17.60 4.78 -8.06
CA TYR A 197 17.73 3.72 -9.09
C TYR A 197 19.13 3.12 -9.23
N LYS A 198 20.19 3.93 -9.04
CA LYS A 198 21.57 3.42 -9.11
C LYS A 198 21.93 2.49 -7.94
N GLN A 199 21.09 2.43 -6.92
CA GLN A 199 21.32 1.68 -5.68
C GLN A 199 20.42 0.45 -5.55
N MET A 200 19.80 0.00 -6.65
CA MET A 200 18.92 -1.18 -6.63
C MET A 200 19.66 -2.45 -6.18
N CYS A 201 20.94 -2.63 -6.55
CA CYS A 201 21.71 -3.81 -6.14
C CYS A 201 21.93 -3.85 -4.64
N GLN A 202 22.32 -2.72 -4.03
CA GLN A 202 22.49 -2.58 -2.59
C GLN A 202 21.18 -2.79 -1.84
N MET A 203 20.05 -2.45 -2.45
CA MET A 203 18.72 -2.74 -1.89
C MET A 203 18.46 -4.26 -1.83
N ILE A 204 18.90 -5.02 -2.85
CA ILE A 204 18.82 -6.49 -2.85
C ILE A 204 19.67 -7.07 -1.73
N ASP A 205 20.89 -6.57 -1.54
CA ASP A 205 21.78 -7.03 -0.48
C ASP A 205 21.22 -6.74 0.92
N LEU A 206 20.66 -5.54 1.13
CA LEU A 206 19.95 -5.22 2.36
C LEU A 206 18.75 -6.16 2.57
N GLY A 207 17.96 -6.44 1.53
CA GLY A 207 16.83 -7.37 1.62
C GLY A 207 17.27 -8.78 2.04
N LYS A 208 18.39 -9.28 1.50
CA LYS A 208 18.98 -10.57 1.91
C LYS A 208 19.39 -10.55 3.38
N GLN A 209 20.07 -9.50 3.84
CA GLN A 209 20.49 -9.34 5.23
C GLN A 209 19.30 -9.31 6.20
N LEU A 210 18.20 -8.66 5.81
CA LEU A 210 16.97 -8.60 6.59
C LEU A 210 16.13 -9.89 6.51
N GLY A 211 16.53 -10.84 5.66
CA GLY A 211 15.81 -12.09 5.44
C GLY A 211 14.42 -11.89 4.84
N VAL A 212 14.20 -10.87 4.00
CA VAL A 212 12.90 -10.69 3.33
C VAL A 212 12.75 -11.66 2.17
N ASN A 213 11.51 -12.02 1.82
CA ASN A 213 11.22 -13.00 0.78
C ASN A 213 11.24 -12.40 -0.63
N LYS A 214 11.00 -11.10 -0.75
CA LYS A 214 10.87 -10.42 -2.04
C LYS A 214 11.16 -8.93 -1.91
N ILE A 215 11.67 -8.33 -2.99
CA ILE A 215 11.64 -6.88 -3.20
C ILE A 215 10.81 -6.61 -4.46
N SER A 216 9.80 -5.76 -4.35
CA SER A 216 8.96 -5.32 -5.46
C SER A 216 9.39 -3.91 -5.86
N LEU A 217 10.00 -3.79 -7.04
CA LEU A 217 10.41 -2.53 -7.63
C LEU A 217 9.23 -1.94 -8.41
N ALA A 218 8.72 -0.79 -7.98
CA ALA A 218 7.64 -0.08 -8.67
C ALA A 218 8.16 1.30 -9.12
N PRO A 219 8.09 1.65 -10.42
CA PRO A 219 8.49 2.97 -10.87
C PRO A 219 7.53 4.03 -10.31
N ILE A 220 8.05 5.22 -10.03
CA ILE A 220 7.20 6.37 -9.76
C ILE A 220 6.25 6.61 -10.94
N HIS A 221 4.95 6.60 -10.67
CA HIS A 221 3.91 6.84 -11.65
C HIS A 221 2.84 7.79 -11.12
N GLN A 222 2.13 8.47 -12.03
CA GLN A 222 1.02 9.37 -11.69
C GLN A 222 -0.33 8.65 -11.65
N ASN A 223 -0.38 7.37 -12.07
CA ASN A 223 -1.59 6.58 -12.09
C ASN A 223 -1.93 6.07 -10.68
N LEU A 224 -3.22 5.91 -10.37
CA LEU A 224 -3.77 5.56 -9.04
C LEU A 224 -3.60 6.66 -7.98
N GLN A 225 -4.75 7.21 -7.56
CA GLN A 225 -4.99 8.07 -6.37
C GLN A 225 -4.16 9.35 -6.20
N HIS A 226 -3.33 9.68 -7.18
CA HIS A 226 -2.54 10.90 -7.21
C HIS A 226 -3.14 12.00 -8.09
N LYS A 227 -4.48 12.01 -8.21
CA LYS A 227 -5.23 12.88 -9.12
C LYS A 227 -5.06 14.37 -8.84
N ASN A 228 -4.63 14.72 -7.62
CA ASN A 228 -4.43 16.10 -7.16
C ASN A 228 -2.95 16.54 -7.22
N LYS A 229 -2.09 15.81 -7.96
CA LYS A 229 -0.66 16.10 -8.06
C LYS A 229 -0.32 16.97 -9.28
N PRO A 230 0.20 18.19 -9.08
CA PRO A 230 0.83 18.92 -10.17
C PRO A 230 2.09 18.15 -10.63
N LYS A 231 2.31 17.99 -11.94
CA LYS A 231 3.51 17.32 -12.47
C LYS A 231 4.81 17.92 -11.92
N ASN A 232 4.81 19.23 -11.66
CA ASN A 232 5.98 19.99 -11.22
C ASN A 232 6.41 19.67 -9.78
N SER A 233 5.49 19.19 -8.92
CA SER A 233 5.80 18.95 -7.51
C SER A 233 6.71 17.73 -7.27
N PHE A 234 7.00 16.93 -8.30
CA PHE A 234 7.79 15.70 -8.19
C PHE A 234 8.81 15.56 -9.33
N HIS A 235 9.12 16.66 -10.03
CA HIS A 235 10.03 16.67 -11.17
C HIS A 235 11.38 16.03 -10.82
N ASP A 236 11.87 16.25 -9.60
CA ASP A 236 13.14 15.70 -9.11
C ASP A 236 13.15 14.17 -8.94
N LEU A 237 11.97 13.55 -8.84
CA LEU A 237 11.83 12.10 -8.70
C LEU A 237 11.71 11.39 -10.07
N PHE A 238 11.24 12.10 -11.10
CA PHE A 238 11.04 11.53 -12.43
C PHE A 238 12.35 11.45 -13.22
N PHE A 239 12.41 10.49 -14.14
CA PHE A 239 13.52 10.30 -15.08
C PHE A 239 13.36 11.21 -16.31
N ILE A 240 13.35 12.54 -16.10
CA ILE A 240 13.21 13.52 -17.18
C ILE A 240 14.59 13.83 -17.78
N ASN A 241 14.69 13.81 -19.12
CA ASN A 241 15.90 14.12 -19.90
C ASN A 241 17.14 13.24 -19.67
N GLN A 242 17.00 12.03 -19.12
CA GLN A 242 18.12 11.08 -19.04
C GLN A 242 18.15 10.20 -20.28
N ILE A 243 19.14 10.43 -21.16
CA ILE A 243 19.58 9.41 -22.11
C ILE A 243 20.26 8.33 -21.27
N PHE A 244 19.58 7.20 -21.08
CA PHE A 244 20.21 6.02 -20.49
C PHE A 244 21.26 5.52 -21.48
N ARG A 245 22.53 5.80 -21.20
CA ARG A 245 23.63 5.05 -21.81
C ARG A 245 23.64 3.70 -21.10
N ILE A 246 23.10 2.69 -21.78
CA ILE A 246 23.11 1.28 -21.35
C ILE A 246 24.55 0.78 -21.44
#